data_AF-A0A151TTG8-F1
#
_entry.id   AF-A0A151TTG8-F1
#
_cell.length_a   1.000
_cell.length_b   1.000
_cell.length_c   1.000
_cell.angle_alpha   90.00
_cell.angle_beta   90.00
_cell.angle_gamma   90.00
#
_symmetry.space_group_name_H-M   'P 1'
#
loop_
_entity.id
_entity.type
_entity.pdbx_description
1 polymer ?
#
loop_
_entity_poly.entity_id
_entity_poly.type
_entity_poly.pdbx_seq_one_letter_code
_entity_poly.pdbx_strand_id
1 'polypeptide(L)'
;MGSKVLSVSHEGSPFLRAYAHCSKKGPGVTMLLINMSNSTTFNVSFVDDMNLYPVLETVPGRVPMTMREEYHLTPKDGNIRSDVVLLNGTPLQLTESLDIPEMKPRLVDASSPVKVEPDSIVFVYTKSFNAPTCG
;
A
#
# COMPACT_ATOMS: atom_id res chain seq x y z
N MET A 1 -1.17 -6.59 -7.08
CA MET A 1 0.14 -7.24 -6.94
C MET A 1 0.42 -8.08 -8.18
N GLY A 2 1.64 -8.02 -8.71
CA GLY A 2 2.11 -8.80 -9.86
C GLY A 2 2.65 -10.18 -9.45
N SER A 3 3.21 -10.91 -10.43
CA SER A 3 3.71 -12.28 -10.24
C SER A 3 5.13 -12.37 -9.69
N LYS A 4 5.95 -11.33 -9.87
CA LYS A 4 7.32 -11.28 -9.35
C LYS A 4 7.30 -10.83 -7.88
N VAL A 5 7.72 -11.72 -6.99
CA VAL A 5 7.80 -11.48 -5.53
C VAL A 5 9.11 -10.75 -5.20
N LEU A 6 9.05 -9.80 -4.27
CA LEU A 6 10.21 -9.09 -3.73
C LEU A 6 10.42 -9.48 -2.26
N SER A 7 11.68 -9.42 -1.82
CA SER A 7 12.01 -9.59 -0.40
C SER A 7 11.66 -8.33 0.39
N VAL A 8 11.19 -8.51 1.61
CA VAL A 8 10.89 -7.43 2.56
C VAL A 8 11.43 -7.82 3.93
N SER A 9 12.11 -6.90 4.60
CA SER A 9 12.53 -7.02 6.00
C SER A 9 12.06 -5.81 6.80
N HIS A 10 11.67 -6.03 8.05
CA HIS A 10 11.38 -4.96 9.00
C HIS A 10 11.75 -5.39 10.42
N GLU A 11 12.15 -4.42 11.24
CA GLU A 11 12.39 -4.61 12.69
C GLU A 11 11.17 -4.19 13.53
N GLY A 12 10.01 -4.02 12.88
CA GLY A 12 8.75 -3.63 13.52
C GLY A 12 8.09 -4.72 14.37
N SER A 13 6.91 -4.39 14.90
CA SER A 13 6.10 -5.31 15.73
C SER A 13 5.79 -6.64 15.02
N PRO A 14 5.76 -7.78 15.75
CA PRO A 14 5.35 -9.07 15.18
C PRO A 14 3.88 -9.11 14.73
N PHE A 15 3.06 -8.13 15.15
CA PHE A 15 1.68 -7.98 14.70
C PHE A 15 1.56 -7.28 13.34
N LEU A 16 2.64 -6.70 12.83
CA LEU A 16 2.69 -6.15 11.48
C LEU A 16 3.32 -7.19 10.55
N ARG A 17 2.65 -7.49 9.45
CA ARG A 17 3.23 -8.29 8.34
C ARG A 17 3.31 -7.41 7.10
N ALA A 18 4.43 -7.54 6.39
CA ALA A 18 4.67 -6.80 5.15
C ALA A 18 5.09 -7.75 4.03
N TYR A 19 4.51 -7.56 2.85
CA TYR A 19 4.83 -8.30 1.62
C TYR A 19 4.96 -7.32 0.47
N ALA A 20 5.85 -7.59 -0.49
CA ALA A 20 6.03 -6.75 -1.66
C ALA A 20 6.19 -7.57 -2.93
N HIS A 21 5.58 -7.11 -4.00
CA HIS A 21 5.65 -7.70 -5.34
C HIS A 21 5.87 -6.56 -6.36
N CYS A 22 6.42 -6.88 -7.53
CA CYS A 22 6.32 -5.95 -8.66
C CYS A 22 4.85 -5.62 -8.94
N SER A 23 4.58 -4.41 -9.43
CA SER A 23 3.22 -4.03 -9.80
C SER A 23 2.68 -4.90 -10.92
N LYS A 24 1.36 -5.13 -10.90
CA LYS A 24 0.67 -5.91 -11.95
C LYS A 24 0.56 -5.13 -13.25
N LYS A 25 0.36 -3.81 -13.16
CA LYS A 25 0.07 -2.93 -14.30
C LYS A 25 1.14 -1.84 -14.34
N GLY A 26 2.18 -2.08 -15.13
CA GLY A 26 3.26 -1.12 -15.35
C GLY A 26 4.35 -1.12 -14.28
N PRO A 27 5.26 -0.13 -14.32
CA PRO A 27 6.41 -0.08 -13.44
C PRO A 27 6.02 0.19 -11.97
N GLY A 28 6.95 -0.14 -11.09
CA GLY A 28 6.84 0.09 -9.65
C GLY A 28 6.51 -1.17 -8.86
N VAL A 29 6.20 -0.96 -7.58
CA VAL A 29 6.03 -2.01 -6.57
C VAL A 29 4.63 -1.91 -5.98
N THR A 30 4.02 -3.05 -5.70
CA THR A 30 2.82 -3.15 -4.86
C THR A 30 3.17 -3.85 -3.55
N MET A 31 2.86 -3.20 -2.44
CA MET A 31 3.05 -3.74 -1.09
C MET A 31 1.70 -4.08 -0.47
N LEU A 32 1.72 -5.07 0.42
CA LEU A 32 0.61 -5.49 1.26
C LEU A 32 1.07 -5.40 2.73
N LEU A 33 0.40 -4.56 3.50
CA LEU A 33 0.59 -4.44 4.94
C LEU A 33 -0.63 -5.02 5.65
N ILE A 34 -0.39 -5.87 6.66
CA ILE A 34 -1.45 -6.47 7.48
C ILE A 34 -1.13 -6.13 8.93
N ASN A 35 -2.04 -5.42 9.58
CA ASN A 35 -1.98 -5.16 11.01
C ASN A 35 -2.94 -6.11 11.74
N MET A 36 -2.36 -7.02 12.53
CA MET A 36 -3.08 -7.98 13.37
C MET A 36 -3.18 -7.53 14.83
N SER A 37 -2.78 -6.30 15.16
CA SER A 37 -3.01 -5.70 16.46
C SER A 37 -4.42 -5.12 16.48
N ASN A 38 -5.16 -5.38 17.55
CA ASN A 38 -6.53 -4.87 17.74
C ASN A 38 -6.59 -3.48 18.39
N SER A 39 -5.44 -2.88 18.73
CA SER A 39 -5.37 -1.63 19.49
C SER A 39 -4.29 -0.67 19.03
N THR A 40 -3.34 -1.15 18.21
CA THR A 40 -2.20 -0.35 17.77
C THR A 40 -2.34 0.04 16.31
N THR A 41 -2.26 1.33 16.01
CA THR A 41 -2.03 1.82 14.66
C THR A 41 -0.52 1.85 14.39
N PHE A 42 -0.08 1.32 13.25
CA PHE A 42 1.32 1.41 12.82
C PHE A 42 1.53 2.53 11.80
N ASN A 43 2.60 3.31 11.95
CA ASN A 43 3.08 4.22 10.93
C ASN A 43 4.29 3.60 10.25
N VAL A 44 4.14 3.21 8.99
CA VAL A 44 5.15 2.44 8.24
C VAL A 44 5.78 3.34 7.19
N SER A 45 7.08 3.56 7.31
CA SER A 45 7.89 4.22 6.29
C SER A 45 8.64 3.16 5.48
N PHE A 46 8.79 3.41 4.18
CA PHE A 46 9.49 2.49 3.29
C PHE A 46 10.87 3.04 2.93
N VAL A 47 11.85 2.14 2.88
CA VAL A 47 13.22 2.43 2.47
C VAL A 47 13.62 1.40 1.42
N ASP A 48 14.31 1.85 0.37
CA ASP A 48 14.87 0.97 -0.64
C ASP A 48 16.26 0.49 -0.18
N ASP A 49 16.44 -0.82 -0.06
CA ASP A 49 17.72 -1.41 0.34
C ASP A 49 18.81 -1.20 -0.73
N MET A 50 18.43 -0.96 -1.99
CA MET A 50 19.35 -0.76 -3.11
C MET A 50 19.60 0.71 -3.44
N ASN A 51 19.55 1.61 -2.45
CA ASN A 51 19.94 3.01 -2.57
C ASN A 51 21.41 3.17 -3.05
N LEU A 52 21.69 2.91 -4.32
CA LEU A 52 22.98 3.22 -4.94
C LEU A 52 23.11 4.72 -5.21
N TYR A 53 21.99 5.44 -5.24
CA TYR A 53 21.94 6.90 -5.28
C TYR A 53 20.65 7.38 -4.60
N PRO A 54 20.69 8.29 -3.60
CA PRO A 54 19.53 9.13 -3.37
C PRO A 54 19.35 9.89 -4.67
N VAL A 55 18.24 9.64 -5.32
CA VAL A 55 17.83 10.29 -6.55
C VAL A 55 17.54 11.75 -6.17
N LEU A 56 18.63 12.51 -5.99
CA LEU A 56 18.67 13.96 -5.76
C LEU A 56 18.36 14.57 -7.12
N GLU A 57 17.08 14.60 -7.39
CA GLU A 57 16.51 14.99 -8.67
C GLU A 57 16.27 16.50 -8.73
N THR A 58 17.26 17.31 -8.36
CA THR A 58 17.31 18.74 -8.71
C THR A 58 17.77 18.94 -10.15
N VAL A 59 17.10 18.28 -11.11
CA VAL A 59 17.14 18.69 -12.53
C VAL A 59 15.83 19.46 -12.77
N PRO A 60 15.88 20.71 -13.25
CA PRO A 60 14.67 21.46 -13.54
C PRO A 60 13.93 20.77 -14.68
N GLY A 61 12.73 20.24 -14.38
CA GLY A 61 11.92 19.43 -15.29
C GLY A 61 11.62 18.00 -14.82
N ARG A 62 12.05 17.59 -13.62
CA ARG A 62 11.74 16.26 -13.06
C ARG A 62 10.36 16.19 -12.39
N VAL A 63 9.63 15.14 -12.73
CA VAL A 63 8.27 14.81 -12.27
C VAL A 63 8.26 14.79 -10.73
N PRO A 64 7.26 15.41 -10.07
CA PRO A 64 7.20 15.46 -8.60
C PRO A 64 7.31 14.07 -8.01
N MET A 65 7.96 13.94 -6.84
CA MET A 65 7.96 12.70 -6.04
C MET A 65 6.56 12.10 -6.08
N THR A 66 6.45 10.94 -6.72
CA THR A 66 5.20 10.43 -7.26
C THR A 66 4.21 10.21 -6.12
N MET A 67 2.96 10.68 -6.26
CA MET A 67 1.89 10.22 -5.38
C MET A 67 1.86 8.70 -5.39
N ARG A 68 1.71 8.09 -4.22
CA ARG A 68 1.39 6.67 -4.10
C ARG A 68 -0.11 6.49 -3.93
N GLU A 69 -0.59 5.34 -4.38
CA GLU A 69 -1.96 4.91 -4.20
C GLU A 69 -2.07 4.01 -2.98
N GLU A 70 -3.01 4.31 -2.09
CA GLU A 70 -3.32 3.49 -0.93
C GLU A 70 -4.77 2.99 -0.97
N TYR A 71 -4.95 1.72 -0.66
CA TYR A 71 -6.23 1.03 -0.59
C TYR A 71 -6.35 0.42 0.81
N HIS A 72 -6.98 1.16 1.71
CA HIS A 72 -7.20 0.75 3.10
C HIS A 72 -8.46 -0.08 3.19
N LEU A 73 -8.31 -1.32 3.62
CA LEU A 73 -9.39 -2.26 3.86
C LEU A 73 -9.62 -2.40 5.36
N THR A 74 -10.79 -1.99 5.83
CA THR A 74 -11.18 -2.10 7.23
C THR A 74 -12.51 -2.85 7.36
N PRO A 75 -12.71 -3.59 8.46
CA PRO A 75 -14.02 -4.15 8.76
C PRO A 75 -15.03 -3.03 9.04
N LYS A 76 -16.27 -3.21 8.59
CA LYS A 76 -17.35 -2.27 8.92
C LYS A 76 -17.50 -2.18 10.44
N ASP A 77 -17.59 -0.94 10.95
CA ASP A 77 -17.73 -0.63 12.37
C ASP A 77 -16.61 -1.20 13.27
N GLY A 78 -15.44 -1.54 12.70
CA GLY A 78 -14.34 -2.16 13.43
C GLY A 78 -14.58 -3.64 13.80
N ASN A 79 -15.66 -4.26 13.29
CA ASN A 79 -16.02 -5.63 13.64
C ASN A 79 -15.41 -6.63 12.67
N ILE A 80 -14.34 -7.33 13.08
CA ILE A 80 -13.65 -8.36 12.28
C ILE A 80 -14.54 -9.55 11.86
N ARG A 81 -15.75 -9.68 12.42
CA ARG A 81 -16.75 -10.68 12.02
C ARG A 81 -17.78 -10.16 11.02
N SER A 82 -17.69 -8.88 10.63
CA SER A 82 -18.55 -8.32 9.59
C SER A 82 -18.27 -8.98 8.25
N ASP A 83 -19.33 -9.19 7.48
CA ASP A 83 -19.30 -9.59 6.08
C ASP A 83 -19.08 -8.40 5.12
N VAL A 84 -19.02 -7.17 5.66
CA VAL A 84 -18.79 -5.94 4.89
C VAL A 84 -17.40 -5.39 5.19
N VAL A 85 -16.62 -5.24 4.12
CA VAL A 85 -15.32 -4.56 4.13
C VAL A 85 -15.48 -3.17 3.54
N LEU A 86 -14.83 -2.18 4.14
CA LEU A 86 -14.75 -0.82 3.63
C LEU A 86 -13.44 -0.62 2.88
N LEU A 87 -13.49 -0.06 1.67
CA LEU A 87 -12.33 0.48 0.96
C LEU A 87 -12.26 1.98 1.18
N ASN A 88 -11.19 2.45 1.84
CA ASN A 88 -10.98 3.86 2.13
C ASN A 88 -12.20 4.51 2.82
N GLY A 89 -12.88 3.74 3.68
CA GLY A 89 -14.09 4.15 4.40
C GLY A 89 -15.42 3.93 3.64
N THR A 90 -15.39 3.53 2.37
CA THR A 90 -16.60 3.27 1.57
C THR A 90 -16.89 1.76 1.52
N PRO A 91 -18.11 1.28 1.83
CA PRO A 91 -18.45 -0.14 1.73
C PRO A 91 -18.21 -0.70 0.32
N LEU A 92 -17.49 -1.82 0.26
CA LEU A 92 -17.37 -2.61 -0.96
C LEU A 92 -18.60 -3.49 -1.10
N GLN A 93 -19.56 -3.02 -1.90
CA GLN A 93 -20.78 -3.74 -2.25
C GLN A 93 -20.97 -3.69 -3.76
N LEU A 94 -21.66 -4.69 -4.30
CA LEU A 94 -22.02 -4.67 -5.71
C LEU A 94 -22.89 -3.45 -6.02
N THR A 95 -22.80 -2.96 -7.25
CA THR A 95 -23.71 -1.91 -7.74
C THR A 95 -25.15 -2.43 -7.78
N GLU A 96 -26.13 -1.55 -8.02
CA GLU A 96 -27.53 -1.96 -8.25
C GLU A 96 -27.66 -2.97 -9.41
N SER A 97 -26.75 -2.89 -10.38
CA SER A 97 -26.63 -3.81 -11.51
C SER A 97 -25.91 -5.13 -11.19
N LEU A 98 -25.51 -5.35 -9.93
CA LEU A 98 -24.69 -6.48 -9.47
C LEU A 98 -23.25 -6.52 -10.00
N ASP A 99 -22.72 -5.38 -10.45
CA ASP A 99 -21.34 -5.27 -10.91
C ASP A 99 -20.36 -5.04 -9.75
N ILE A 100 -19.09 -5.40 -9.95
CA ILE A 100 -18.01 -5.07 -9.03
C ILE A 100 -17.78 -3.55 -9.08
N PRO A 101 -17.83 -2.82 -7.94
CA PRO A 101 -17.62 -1.39 -7.93
C PRO A 101 -16.18 -1.02 -8.28
N GLU A 102 -15.98 0.18 -8.81
CA GLU A 102 -14.64 0.72 -9.03
C GLU A 102 -13.91 0.90 -7.69
N MET A 103 -12.70 0.33 -7.59
CA MET A 103 -11.87 0.46 -6.40
C MET A 103 -11.01 1.71 -6.51
N LYS A 104 -11.43 2.80 -5.85
CA LYS A 104 -10.72 4.09 -5.92
C LYS A 104 -9.61 4.18 -4.86
N PRO A 105 -8.37 4.52 -5.25
CA PRO A 105 -7.28 4.73 -4.31
C PRO A 105 -7.43 6.05 -3.55
N ARG A 106 -6.75 6.13 -2.41
CA ARG A 106 -6.34 7.39 -1.82
C ARG A 106 -4.96 7.74 -2.37
N LEU A 107 -4.82 8.94 -2.93
CA LEU A 107 -3.51 9.46 -3.35
C LEU A 107 -2.82 10.12 -2.15
N VAL A 108 -1.61 9.68 -1.86
CA VAL A 108 -0.81 10.16 -0.72
C VAL A 108 0.60 10.48 -1.21
N ASP A 109 1.24 11.48 -0.62
CA ASP A 109 2.65 11.77 -0.88
C ASP A 109 3.52 10.56 -0.53
N ALA A 110 4.36 10.12 -1.47
CA ALA A 110 5.18 8.91 -1.28
C ALA A 110 6.16 9.00 -0.10
N SER A 111 6.57 10.19 0.33
CA SER A 111 7.46 10.39 1.48
C SER A 111 6.76 10.27 2.83
N SER A 112 5.44 10.42 2.87
CA SER A 112 4.67 10.34 4.12
C SER A 112 4.61 8.90 4.64
N PRO A 113 4.57 8.62 5.94
CA PRO A 113 4.34 7.26 6.43
C PRO A 113 2.96 6.72 6.02
N VAL A 114 2.82 5.41 5.81
CA VAL A 114 1.53 4.73 5.65
C VAL A 114 0.96 4.45 7.03
N LYS A 115 -0.24 4.95 7.31
CA LYS A 115 -0.96 4.66 8.55
C LYS A 115 -1.76 3.36 8.39
N VAL A 116 -1.44 2.33 9.16
CA VAL A 116 -2.13 1.03 9.14
C VAL A 116 -2.94 0.88 10.42
N GLU A 117 -4.26 0.96 10.32
CA GLU A 117 -5.16 0.90 11.48
C GLU A 117 -5.19 -0.49 12.11
N PRO A 118 -5.67 -0.62 13.37
CA PRO A 118 -5.88 -1.93 14.00
C PRO A 118 -6.76 -2.85 13.16
N ASP A 119 -6.48 -4.16 13.21
CA ASP A 119 -7.22 -5.22 12.51
C ASP A 119 -7.55 -4.88 11.04
N SER A 120 -6.56 -4.34 10.31
CA SER A 120 -6.74 -3.81 8.96
C SER A 120 -5.69 -4.30 7.98
N ILE A 121 -6.00 -4.12 6.70
CA ILE A 121 -5.13 -4.47 5.57
C ILE A 121 -4.98 -3.24 4.68
N VAL A 122 -3.77 -2.97 4.21
CA VAL A 122 -3.51 -1.87 3.27
C VAL A 122 -2.72 -2.37 2.08
N PHE A 123 -3.25 -2.14 0.88
CA PHE A 123 -2.46 -2.26 -0.34
C PHE A 123 -1.89 -0.90 -0.70
N VAL A 124 -0.61 -0.89 -1.06
CA VAL A 124 0.11 0.33 -1.45
C VAL A 124 0.73 0.12 -2.80
N TYR A 125 0.47 0.99 -3.76
CA TYR A 125 1.15 1.01 -5.05
C TYR A 125 1.98 2.30 -5.18
N THR A 126 3.25 2.13 -5.56
CA THR A 126 4.17 3.24 -5.73
C THR A 126 5.17 2.97 -6.86
N LYS A 127 5.51 4.04 -7.59
CA LYS A 127 6.57 4.06 -8.60
C LYS A 127 7.90 4.58 -8.05
N SER A 128 7.93 4.98 -6.78
CA SER A 128 9.12 5.57 -6.15
C SER A 128 10.25 4.57 -5.91
N PHE A 129 9.98 3.27 -6.05
CA PHE A 129 10.97 2.20 -5.91
C PHE A 129 11.38 1.69 -7.28
N ASN A 130 12.69 1.70 -7.54
CA ASN A 130 13.25 1.15 -8.76
C ASN A 130 13.85 -0.23 -8.49
N ALA A 131 12.98 -1.23 -8.37
CA ALA A 131 13.41 -2.62 -8.31
C ALA A 131 13.76 -3.11 -9.74
N PRO A 132 15.02 -3.47 -10.05
CA PRO A 132 15.45 -3.81 -11.42
C PRO A 132 14.67 -4.98 -12.04
N THR A 133 14.16 -5.87 -11.20
CA THR A 133 13.34 -7.01 -11.66
C THR A 133 11.91 -6.60 -12.07
N CYS A 134 11.46 -5.39 -11.73
CA CYS A 134 10.11 -4.89 -11.99
C CYS A 134 9.97 -4.08 -13.30
N GLY A 135 11.00 -4.12 -14.16
CA GLY A 135 10.95 -3.64 -15.54
C GLY A 135 10.24 -4.59 -16.51
#